data_AF-A0A6S7FP42-F1
#
_entry.id   AF-A0A6S7FP42-F1
#
_cell.length_a   1.000
_cell.length_b   1.000
_cell.length_c   1.000
_cell.angle_alpha   90.00
_cell.angle_beta   90.00
_cell.angle_gamma   90.00
#
_symmetry.space_group_name_H-M   'P 1'
#
loop_
_entity.id
_entity.type
_entity.pdbx_description
1 polymer ?
#
loop_
_entity_poly.entity_id
_entity_poly.type
_entity_poly.pdbx_seq_one_letter_code
_entity_poly.pdbx_strand_id
1 'polypeptide(L)'
;MNEYIQHRKRTDVPTKNIATIIGKQPGDNIWILIEGTFINEVGELLKPEDTNYIWLSSIYSHSTIAALHSRCEVATPLTPMALEPLILKLFPLLEHNAFSAILMLDAGAMSWHYLTILENNKNCPVAVAYGPSGTGKTTGLFAALSIIGAHEPNFYSRGTKESYISILSKQTVPIGLDDPQSSKNVSELLIDLFGGAMSKGITRGVQQPIGTVIASANFTPTDSAR
;
A
#
# COMPACT_ATOMS: atom_id res chain seq x y z
N MET A 1 50.41 -25.56 28.15
CA MET A 1 50.18 -25.52 26.70
C MET A 1 48.68 -25.37 26.50
N ASN A 2 48.17 -24.13 26.59
CA ASN A 2 46.76 -23.81 26.38
C ASN A 2 46.71 -22.82 25.22
N GLU A 3 46.50 -23.35 24.02
CA GLU A 3 46.25 -22.54 22.84
C GLU A 3 44.89 -21.87 22.98
N TYR A 4 44.93 -20.56 23.25
CA TYR A 4 43.81 -19.67 23.02
C TYR A 4 43.49 -19.67 21.52
N ILE A 5 42.45 -20.41 21.13
CA ILE A 5 41.79 -20.19 19.85
C ILE A 5 41.09 -18.83 19.96
N GLN A 6 41.82 -17.77 19.59
CA GLN A 6 41.20 -16.51 19.23
C GLN A 6 40.32 -16.78 18.01
N HIS A 7 39.02 -16.96 18.22
CA HIS A 7 38.03 -16.77 17.17
C HIS A 7 38.19 -15.34 16.66
N ARG A 8 38.92 -15.18 15.56
CA ARG A 8 38.88 -13.97 14.73
C ARG A 8 37.40 -13.67 14.48
N LYS A 9 36.91 -12.55 15.02
CA LYS A 9 35.67 -11.95 14.58
C LYS A 9 35.78 -11.79 13.07
N ARG A 10 35.00 -12.57 12.32
CA ARG A 10 34.73 -12.33 10.90
C ARG A 10 33.80 -11.12 10.84
N THR A 11 34.31 -9.94 11.16
CA THR A 11 33.72 -8.67 10.75
C THR A 11 34.18 -8.41 9.33
N ASP A 12 33.28 -7.93 8.48
CA ASP A 12 33.44 -7.55 7.05
C ASP A 12 32.66 -8.42 6.05
N VAL A 13 31.64 -9.17 6.49
CA VAL A 13 30.57 -9.56 5.56
C VAL A 13 29.55 -8.42 5.57
N PRO A 14 29.30 -7.74 4.43
CA PRO A 14 28.25 -6.73 4.34
C PRO A 14 26.92 -7.38 4.72
N THR A 15 26.34 -6.96 5.86
CA THR A 15 25.02 -7.41 6.29
C THR A 15 23.97 -6.58 5.54
N LYS A 16 23.19 -7.23 4.67
CA LYS A 16 22.01 -6.61 4.05
C LYS A 16 20.76 -6.88 4.89
N ASN A 17 19.88 -5.89 4.94
CA ASN A 17 18.56 -5.98 5.53
C ASN A 17 17.62 -6.74 4.58
N ILE A 18 16.81 -7.63 5.14
CA ILE A 18 15.75 -8.26 4.35
C ILE A 18 14.62 -7.26 4.17
N ALA A 19 14.21 -7.05 2.92
CA ALA A 19 12.96 -6.35 2.62
C ALA A 19 11.80 -7.20 3.16
N THR A 20 11.16 -6.72 4.23
CA THR A 20 10.00 -7.40 4.85
C THR A 20 8.69 -6.72 4.50
N ILE A 21 8.76 -5.54 3.86
CA ILE A 21 7.64 -4.67 3.53
C ILE A 21 7.66 -4.36 2.04
N ILE A 22 6.51 -4.43 1.37
CA ILE A 22 6.34 -3.90 0.01
C ILE A 22 6.10 -2.37 0.10
N GLY A 23 6.93 -1.62 -0.62
CA GLY A 23 6.97 -0.15 -0.64
C GLY A 23 8.04 0.44 0.28
N LYS A 24 7.74 1.53 0.99
CA LYS A 24 8.76 2.30 1.74
C LYS A 24 9.37 1.47 2.88
N GLN A 25 10.70 1.40 2.93
CA GLN A 25 11.41 0.70 4.00
C GLN A 25 11.51 1.57 5.28
N PRO A 26 11.36 0.99 6.48
CA PRO A 26 11.43 1.75 7.73
C PRO A 26 12.80 2.40 7.96
N GLY A 27 12.80 3.71 8.23
CA GLY A 27 14.02 4.45 8.53
C GLY A 27 14.93 4.73 7.33
N ASP A 28 14.46 4.46 6.10
CA ASP A 28 15.21 4.68 4.87
C ASP A 28 14.32 5.35 3.79
N ASN A 29 14.97 5.94 2.80
CA ASN A 29 14.34 6.59 1.65
C ASN A 29 14.41 5.70 0.41
N ILE A 30 14.16 4.40 0.64
CA ILE A 30 14.12 3.37 -0.40
C ILE A 30 12.73 2.74 -0.40
N TRP A 31 12.16 2.63 -1.59
CA TRP A 31 10.91 1.93 -1.89
C TRP A 31 11.25 0.66 -2.65
N ILE A 32 10.71 -0.47 -2.18
CA ILE A 32 10.92 -1.77 -2.82
C ILE A 32 9.55 -2.24 -3.29
N LEU A 33 9.30 -2.12 -4.59
CA LEU A 33 8.00 -2.40 -5.18
C LEU A 33 7.84 -3.89 -5.48
N ILE A 34 8.83 -4.47 -6.15
CA ILE A 34 8.88 -5.86 -6.59
C ILE A 34 10.35 -6.33 -6.62
N GLU A 35 10.57 -7.61 -6.87
CA GLU A 35 11.92 -8.14 -7.07
C GLU A 35 12.65 -7.36 -8.19
N GLY A 36 13.81 -6.80 -7.86
CA GLY A 36 14.62 -6.02 -8.79
C GLY A 36 14.15 -4.57 -9.05
N THR A 37 13.01 -4.12 -8.50
CA THR A 37 12.55 -2.73 -8.65
C THR A 37 12.63 -1.97 -7.33
N PHE A 38 13.71 -1.22 -7.20
CA PHE A 38 14.05 -0.41 -6.02
C PHE A 38 14.09 1.03 -6.48
N ILE A 39 13.49 1.93 -5.72
CA ILE A 39 13.39 3.36 -6.07
C ILE A 39 13.78 4.21 -4.87
N ASN A 40 14.44 5.34 -5.10
CA ASN A 40 14.73 6.33 -4.06
C ASN A 40 13.60 7.37 -3.91
N GLU A 41 13.79 8.34 -3.01
CA GLU A 41 12.84 9.41 -2.73
C GLU A 41 12.54 10.35 -3.90
N VAL A 42 13.44 10.43 -4.87
CA VAL A 42 13.27 11.24 -6.09
C VAL A 42 12.73 10.41 -7.26
N GLY A 43 12.46 9.12 -7.07
CA GLY A 43 11.89 8.23 -8.08
C GLY A 43 12.91 7.65 -9.07
N GLU A 44 14.20 7.69 -8.74
CA GLU A 44 15.25 7.03 -9.52
C GLU A 44 15.36 5.55 -9.18
N LEU A 45 15.55 4.71 -10.20
CA LEU A 45 15.81 3.29 -10.00
C LEU A 45 17.18 3.07 -9.36
N LEU A 46 17.17 2.29 -8.29
CA LEU A 46 18.37 1.79 -7.63
C LEU A 46 18.60 0.34 -8.06
N LYS A 47 19.87 -0.03 -8.25
CA LYS A 47 20.21 -1.44 -8.41
C LYS A 47 20.19 -2.12 -7.04
N PRO A 48 19.64 -3.34 -6.89
CA PRO A 48 19.61 -4.04 -5.62
C PRO A 48 20.99 -4.17 -4.96
N GLU A 49 22.05 -4.37 -5.75
CA GLU A 49 23.44 -4.42 -5.27
C GLU A 49 23.88 -3.14 -4.54
N ASP A 50 23.43 -1.97 -5.00
CA ASP A 50 23.78 -0.65 -4.47
C ASP A 50 22.98 -0.28 -3.21
N THR A 51 22.00 -1.11 -2.84
CA THR A 51 21.17 -0.91 -1.64
C THR A 51 21.56 -1.84 -0.50
N ASN A 52 21.23 -1.43 0.72
CA ASN A 52 21.35 -2.26 1.91
C ASN A 52 20.24 -3.32 2.02
N TYR A 53 19.39 -3.49 1.00
CA TYR A 53 18.24 -4.40 1.05
C TYR A 53 18.37 -5.59 0.11
N ILE A 54 17.76 -6.71 0.51
CA ILE A 54 17.56 -7.89 -0.33
C ILE A 54 16.09 -8.27 -0.38
N TRP A 55 15.60 -8.66 -1.55
CA TRP A 55 14.28 -9.25 -1.72
C TRP A 55 14.37 -10.77 -1.57
N LEU A 56 13.61 -11.34 -0.63
CA LEU A 56 13.51 -12.80 -0.47
C LEU A 56 12.10 -13.25 -0.88
N SER A 57 12.00 -13.85 -2.07
CA SER A 57 10.73 -14.33 -2.63
C SER A 57 10.02 -15.34 -1.72
N SER A 58 10.74 -16.07 -0.86
CA SER A 58 10.16 -17.00 0.13
C SER A 58 9.32 -16.32 1.22
N ILE A 59 9.43 -15.01 1.39
CA ILE A 59 8.69 -14.25 2.41
C ILE A 59 7.34 -13.76 1.87
N TYR A 60 7.23 -13.60 0.55
CA TYR A 60 6.02 -13.12 -0.11
C TYR A 60 5.26 -14.29 -0.74
N SER A 61 3.93 -14.27 -0.69
CA SER A 61 3.14 -15.35 -1.26
C SER A 61 3.32 -15.42 -2.78
N HIS A 62 3.42 -16.63 -3.36
CA HIS A 62 3.60 -16.80 -4.81
C HIS A 62 2.52 -16.10 -5.66
N SER A 63 1.29 -15.97 -5.15
CA SER A 63 0.21 -15.22 -5.82
C SER A 63 0.47 -13.71 -5.87
N THR A 64 1.10 -13.13 -4.85
CA THR A 64 1.49 -11.71 -4.82
C THR A 64 2.60 -11.44 -5.84
N ILE A 65 3.61 -12.31 -5.89
CA ILE A 65 4.75 -12.20 -6.82
C ILE A 65 4.29 -12.39 -8.28
N ALA A 66 3.45 -13.39 -8.57
CA ALA A 66 3.00 -13.68 -9.93
C ALA A 66 2.13 -12.56 -10.55
N ALA A 67 1.29 -11.90 -9.74
CA ALA A 67 0.51 -10.74 -10.19
C ALA A 67 1.40 -9.53 -10.50
N LEU A 68 2.47 -9.34 -9.71
CA LEU A 68 3.41 -8.23 -9.85
C LEU A 68 4.35 -8.39 -11.07
N HIS A 69 4.85 -9.60 -11.35
CA HIS A 69 5.78 -9.85 -12.46
C HIS A 69 5.13 -9.91 -13.84
N SER A 70 3.83 -10.19 -13.95
CA SER A 70 3.20 -10.49 -15.24
C SER A 70 2.70 -9.25 -16.01
N ARG A 71 2.63 -8.06 -15.40
CA ARG A 71 1.83 -6.95 -15.97
C ARG A 71 2.33 -5.52 -15.76
N CYS A 72 3.40 -5.29 -14.99
CA CYS A 72 3.87 -3.93 -14.71
C CYS A 72 5.22 -3.64 -15.39
N GLU A 73 5.19 -3.17 -16.64
CA GLU A 73 6.33 -2.42 -17.18
C GLU A 73 6.32 -1.04 -16.53
N VAL A 74 7.12 -0.87 -15.48
CA VAL A 74 7.34 0.45 -14.89
C VAL A 74 8.20 1.24 -15.88
N ALA A 75 7.57 2.17 -16.60
CA ALA A 75 8.28 3.08 -17.48
C ALA A 75 9.23 3.96 -16.65
N THR A 76 10.52 3.95 -16.98
CA THR A 76 11.54 4.71 -16.27
C THR A 76 12.35 5.61 -17.22
N PRO A 77 12.81 6.80 -16.76
CA PRO A 77 12.65 7.36 -15.41
C PRO A 77 11.19 7.69 -15.09
N LEU A 78 10.82 7.66 -13.80
CA LEU A 78 9.51 8.12 -13.35
C LEU A 78 9.45 9.62 -13.63
N THR A 79 8.67 10.01 -14.65
CA THR A 79 8.48 11.41 -14.99
C THR A 79 7.10 11.87 -14.57
N PRO A 80 6.95 13.12 -14.06
CA PRO A 80 5.63 13.71 -13.83
C PRO A 80 4.82 13.81 -15.13
N MET A 81 5.49 13.70 -16.30
CA MET A 81 4.87 13.66 -17.62
C MET A 81 3.96 12.44 -17.85
N ALA A 82 3.98 11.41 -16.99
CA ALA A 82 3.02 10.30 -17.09
C ALA A 82 1.63 10.66 -16.54
N LEU A 83 1.56 11.66 -15.63
CA LEU A 83 0.31 12.06 -14.99
C LEU A 83 -0.60 12.85 -15.94
N GLU A 84 -0.05 13.74 -16.76
CA GLU A 84 -0.82 14.53 -17.72
C GLU A 84 -1.56 13.64 -18.76
N PRO A 85 -0.91 12.69 -19.46
CA PRO A 85 -1.59 11.74 -20.34
C PRO A 85 -2.62 10.88 -19.63
N LEU A 86 -2.38 10.52 -18.36
CA LEU A 86 -3.35 9.77 -17.56
C LEU A 86 -4.60 10.61 -17.29
N ILE A 87 -4.43 11.85 -16.83
CA ILE A 87 -5.53 12.79 -16.58
C ILE A 87 -6.31 13.03 -17.89
N LEU A 88 -5.62 13.32 -18.99
CA LEU A 88 -6.24 13.54 -20.30
C LEU A 88 -7.02 12.33 -20.81
N LYS A 89 -6.62 11.10 -20.44
CA LYS A 89 -7.38 9.88 -20.75
C LYS A 89 -8.54 9.63 -19.79
N LEU A 90 -8.42 10.03 -18.53
CA LEU A 90 -9.46 9.81 -17.52
C LEU A 90 -10.70 10.68 -17.72
N PHE A 91 -10.52 11.94 -18.14
CA PHE A 91 -11.64 12.87 -18.35
C PHE A 91 -12.69 12.35 -19.36
N PRO A 92 -12.31 11.86 -20.57
CA PRO A 92 -13.26 11.26 -21.51
C PRO A 92 -13.82 9.92 -21.03
N LEU A 93 -13.03 9.10 -20.33
CA LEU A 93 -13.47 7.77 -19.86
C LEU A 93 -14.50 7.85 -18.74
N LEU A 94 -14.48 8.94 -17.97
CA LEU A 94 -15.34 9.15 -16.81
C LEU A 94 -16.12 10.45 -16.96
N GLU A 95 -16.56 10.79 -18.17
CA GLU A 95 -17.22 12.06 -18.51
C GLU A 95 -18.28 12.49 -17.48
N HIS A 96 -19.11 11.55 -17.01
CA HIS A 96 -20.16 11.82 -16.03
C HIS A 96 -19.71 11.79 -14.56
N ASN A 97 -18.49 11.33 -14.27
CA ASN A 97 -17.94 11.16 -12.91
C ASN A 97 -16.48 11.64 -12.79
N ALA A 98 -16.03 12.55 -13.66
CA ALA A 98 -14.61 12.88 -13.82
C ALA A 98 -14.02 13.47 -12.54
N PHE A 99 -14.76 14.35 -11.84
CA PHE A 99 -14.34 14.90 -10.56
C PHE A 99 -14.23 13.84 -9.47
N SER A 100 -15.20 12.94 -9.37
CA SER A 100 -15.14 11.82 -8.42
C SER A 100 -13.95 10.91 -8.70
N ALA A 101 -13.62 10.70 -9.98
CA ALA A 101 -12.44 9.94 -10.36
C ALA A 101 -11.14 10.62 -9.95
N ILE A 102 -11.01 11.94 -10.18
CA ILE A 102 -9.84 12.72 -9.75
C ILE A 102 -9.66 12.65 -8.24
N LEU A 103 -10.73 12.84 -7.47
CA LEU A 103 -10.68 12.70 -6.01
C LEU A 103 -10.27 11.29 -5.57
N MET A 104 -10.63 10.26 -6.33
CA MET A 104 -10.18 8.90 -6.07
C MET A 104 -8.71 8.69 -6.44
N LEU A 105 -8.19 9.32 -7.49
CA LEU A 105 -6.74 9.32 -7.75
C LEU A 105 -5.98 9.99 -6.60
N ASP A 106 -6.46 11.15 -6.13
CA ASP A 106 -5.87 11.85 -5.00
C ASP A 106 -5.90 10.98 -3.74
N ALA A 107 -6.99 10.25 -3.52
CA ALA A 107 -7.08 9.26 -2.46
C ALA A 107 -6.04 8.14 -2.58
N GLY A 108 -5.75 7.68 -3.80
CA GLY A 108 -4.66 6.73 -4.08
C GLY A 108 -3.30 7.27 -3.70
N ALA A 109 -2.98 8.49 -4.12
CA ALA A 109 -1.73 9.17 -3.77
C ALA A 109 -1.60 9.41 -2.25
N MET A 110 -2.65 9.92 -1.62
CA MET A 110 -2.70 10.12 -0.17
C MET A 110 -2.46 8.80 0.58
N SER A 111 -3.12 7.73 0.15
CA SER A 111 -3.02 6.42 0.78
C SER A 111 -1.63 5.81 0.65
N TRP A 112 -0.91 6.07 -0.44
CA TRP A 112 0.49 5.70 -0.62
C TRP A 112 1.42 6.41 0.37
N HIS A 113 1.10 7.64 0.74
CA HIS A 113 1.85 8.45 1.70
C HIS A 113 1.35 8.34 3.15
N TYR A 114 0.54 7.32 3.45
CA TYR A 114 -0.12 7.13 4.74
C TYR A 114 0.79 7.34 5.96
N LEU A 115 1.96 6.68 6.02
CA LEU A 115 2.89 6.81 7.14
C LEU A 115 3.38 8.24 7.33
N THR A 116 3.78 8.90 6.25
CA THR A 116 4.27 10.28 6.28
C THR A 116 3.19 11.24 6.77
N ILE A 117 1.94 11.05 6.31
CA ILE A 117 0.80 11.86 6.76
C ILE A 117 0.53 11.60 8.25
N LEU A 118 0.51 10.34 8.68
CA LEU A 118 0.27 9.94 10.06
C LEU A 118 1.35 10.47 11.02
N GLU A 119 2.63 10.42 10.62
CA GLU A 119 3.75 10.94 11.41
C GLU A 119 3.63 12.45 11.66
N ASN A 120 3.24 13.19 10.61
CA ASN A 120 3.14 14.65 10.61
C ASN A 120 1.85 15.16 11.28
N ASN A 121 0.71 14.54 10.99
CA ASN A 121 -0.62 15.03 11.38
C ASN A 121 -1.23 14.26 12.56
N LYS A 122 -0.63 13.15 12.98
CA LYS A 122 -1.16 12.20 13.98
C LYS A 122 -2.48 11.53 13.58
N ASN A 123 -2.93 11.78 12.37
CA ASN A 123 -4.04 11.11 11.71
C ASN A 123 -3.80 11.09 10.19
N CYS A 124 -4.46 10.18 9.50
CA CYS A 124 -4.49 10.17 8.04
C CYS A 124 -5.94 9.98 7.58
N PRO A 125 -6.53 10.90 6.80
CA PRO A 125 -7.85 10.68 6.21
C PRO A 125 -7.88 9.34 5.45
N VAL A 126 -9.02 8.65 5.54
CA VAL A 126 -9.26 7.40 4.80
C VAL A 126 -10.40 7.65 3.83
N ALA A 127 -10.13 7.46 2.54
CA ALA A 127 -11.06 7.84 1.50
C ALA A 127 -12.15 6.78 1.30
N VAL A 128 -13.40 7.24 1.18
CA VAL A 128 -14.54 6.39 0.87
C VAL A 128 -15.40 7.02 -0.22
N ALA A 129 -15.50 6.34 -1.37
CA ALA A 129 -16.51 6.63 -2.36
C ALA A 129 -17.83 5.99 -1.91
N TYR A 130 -18.85 6.78 -1.61
CA TYR A 130 -20.16 6.27 -1.23
C TYR A 130 -21.26 6.76 -2.17
N GLY A 131 -22.32 5.97 -2.31
CA GLY A 131 -23.49 6.32 -3.12
C GLY A 131 -24.14 5.11 -3.78
N PRO A 132 -25.24 5.31 -4.53
CA PRO A 132 -25.97 4.22 -5.18
C PRO A 132 -25.12 3.37 -6.13
N SER A 133 -25.58 2.15 -6.43
CA SER A 133 -24.96 1.33 -7.49
C SER A 133 -25.02 2.05 -8.85
N GLY A 134 -24.01 1.82 -9.70
CA GLY A 134 -23.95 2.43 -11.03
C GLY A 134 -23.34 3.85 -11.09
N THR A 135 -22.86 4.40 -9.97
CA THR A 135 -22.22 5.73 -9.93
C THR A 135 -20.71 5.71 -10.22
N GLY A 136 -20.15 4.58 -10.65
CA GLY A 136 -18.72 4.47 -11.01
C GLY A 136 -17.75 4.39 -9.83
N LYS A 137 -18.20 4.12 -8.60
CA LYS A 137 -17.35 4.00 -7.40
C LYS A 137 -16.23 2.96 -7.56
N THR A 138 -16.59 1.76 -8.00
CA THR A 138 -15.63 0.66 -8.26
C THR A 138 -14.62 1.06 -9.33
N THR A 139 -15.07 1.73 -10.40
CA THR A 139 -14.17 2.25 -11.44
C THR A 139 -13.21 3.32 -10.91
N GLY A 140 -13.69 4.23 -10.06
CA GLY A 140 -12.85 5.21 -9.38
C GLY A 140 -11.82 4.54 -8.45
N LEU A 141 -12.24 3.51 -7.72
CA LEU A 141 -11.35 2.71 -6.87
C LEU A 141 -10.27 1.99 -7.69
N PHE A 142 -10.64 1.43 -8.84
CA PHE A 142 -9.69 0.84 -9.76
C PHE A 142 -8.68 1.85 -10.30
N ALA A 143 -9.14 3.04 -10.68
CA ALA A 143 -8.25 4.12 -11.10
C ALA A 143 -7.27 4.52 -9.99
N ALA A 144 -7.76 4.67 -8.76
CA ALA A 144 -6.96 5.01 -7.58
C ALA A 144 -5.86 3.98 -7.27
N LEU A 145 -6.18 2.69 -7.40
CA LEU A 145 -5.17 1.63 -7.20
C LEU A 145 -4.25 1.48 -8.42
N SER A 146 -4.72 1.83 -9.62
CA SER A 146 -3.93 1.68 -10.85
C SER A 146 -2.74 2.65 -10.89
N ILE A 147 -2.88 3.86 -10.35
CA ILE A 147 -1.78 4.85 -10.34
C ILE A 147 -0.57 4.43 -9.49
N ILE A 148 -0.76 3.47 -8.61
CA ILE A 148 0.28 2.89 -7.74
C ILE A 148 0.59 1.43 -8.10
N GLY A 149 0.03 0.92 -9.22
CA GLY A 149 0.24 -0.47 -9.66
C GLY A 149 -0.39 -1.53 -8.75
N ALA A 150 -1.39 -1.18 -7.93
CA ALA A 150 -1.96 -2.03 -6.89
C ALA A 150 -3.34 -2.63 -7.24
N HIS A 151 -3.89 -2.32 -8.43
CA HIS A 151 -5.27 -2.66 -8.79
C HIS A 151 -5.64 -4.13 -8.63
N GLU A 152 -4.88 -5.06 -9.22
CA GLU A 152 -5.21 -6.49 -9.16
C GLU A 152 -4.81 -7.18 -7.85
N PRO A 153 -3.60 -6.97 -7.28
CA PRO A 153 -3.17 -7.72 -6.10
C PRO A 153 -3.84 -7.26 -4.80
N ASN A 154 -4.35 -6.01 -4.74
CA ASN A 154 -4.79 -5.37 -3.51
C ASN A 154 -6.28 -4.97 -3.53
N PHE A 155 -7.10 -5.59 -4.38
CA PHE A 155 -8.54 -5.35 -4.42
C PHE A 155 -9.34 -6.45 -3.73
N TYR A 156 -10.18 -6.09 -2.76
CA TYR A 156 -10.93 -7.02 -1.93
C TYR A 156 -12.41 -6.64 -1.85
N SER A 157 -13.31 -7.60 -2.08
CA SER A 157 -14.75 -7.41 -1.84
C SER A 157 -15.21 -7.98 -0.48
N ARG A 158 -14.37 -8.82 0.14
CA ARG A 158 -14.71 -9.56 1.37
C ARG A 158 -13.48 -9.76 2.24
N GLY A 159 -13.71 -9.71 3.55
CA GLY A 159 -12.67 -9.89 4.56
C GLY A 159 -13.14 -9.37 5.92
N THR A 160 -12.33 -9.64 6.95
CA THR A 160 -12.52 -9.10 8.30
C THR A 160 -11.54 -7.97 8.57
N LYS A 161 -11.85 -7.12 9.56
CA LYS A 161 -10.96 -6.05 10.02
C LYS A 161 -9.54 -6.57 10.31
N GLU A 162 -9.44 -7.71 11.00
CA GLU A 162 -8.16 -8.33 11.37
C GLU A 162 -7.40 -8.81 10.14
N SER A 163 -8.09 -9.35 9.13
CA SER A 163 -7.45 -9.77 7.88
C SER A 163 -6.86 -8.59 7.13
N TYR A 164 -7.59 -7.46 7.06
CA TYR A 164 -7.11 -6.25 6.41
C TYR A 164 -5.93 -5.63 7.15
N ILE A 165 -5.99 -5.52 8.49
CA ILE A 165 -4.87 -5.01 9.29
C ILE A 165 -3.63 -5.93 9.16
N SER A 166 -3.83 -7.25 9.09
CA SER A 166 -2.70 -8.17 8.87
C SER A 166 -2.05 -8.02 7.49
N ILE A 167 -2.78 -7.52 6.49
CA ILE A 167 -2.22 -7.19 5.16
C ILE A 167 -1.50 -5.85 5.24
N LEU A 168 -2.18 -4.83 5.76
CA LEU A 168 -1.68 -3.45 5.86
C LEU A 168 -0.49 -3.28 6.81
N SER A 169 -0.23 -4.24 7.70
CA SER A 169 0.99 -4.28 8.52
C SER A 169 2.23 -4.78 7.77
N LYS A 170 2.08 -5.26 6.53
CA LYS A 170 3.16 -5.85 5.72
C LYS A 170 3.42 -5.09 4.41
N GLN A 171 2.60 -4.11 4.08
CA GLN A 171 2.79 -3.28 2.89
C GLN A 171 2.34 -1.85 3.15
N THR A 172 3.07 -0.92 2.57
CA THR A 172 2.71 0.51 2.52
C THR A 172 1.77 0.81 1.35
N VAL A 173 1.66 -0.14 0.40
CA VAL A 173 0.70 -0.10 -0.70
C VAL A 173 -0.72 -0.24 -0.15
N PRO A 174 -1.63 0.70 -0.44
CA PRO A 174 -3.01 0.60 0.03
C PRO A 174 -3.77 -0.54 -0.63
N ILE A 175 -4.86 -0.93 0.04
CA ILE A 175 -5.83 -1.90 -0.48
C ILE A 175 -7.15 -1.23 -0.83
N GLY A 176 -7.80 -1.72 -1.89
CA GLY A 176 -9.16 -1.35 -2.25
C GLY A 176 -10.17 -2.26 -1.58
N LEU A 177 -11.18 -1.67 -0.96
CA LEU A 177 -12.32 -2.38 -0.39
C LEU A 177 -13.58 -2.04 -1.19
N ASP A 178 -14.10 -2.98 -1.97
CA ASP A 178 -15.26 -2.74 -2.82
C ASP A 178 -16.54 -3.36 -2.28
N ASP A 179 -17.56 -2.51 -2.10
CA ASP A 179 -18.88 -2.84 -1.58
C ASP A 179 -18.85 -3.85 -0.41
N PRO A 180 -18.13 -3.52 0.68
CA PRO A 180 -18.01 -4.40 1.83
C PRO A 180 -19.37 -4.68 2.46
N GLN A 181 -19.60 -5.93 2.89
CA GLN A 181 -20.94 -6.37 3.31
C GLN A 181 -21.42 -5.82 4.66
N SER A 182 -20.53 -5.24 5.47
CA SER A 182 -20.85 -4.76 6.83
C SER A 182 -20.36 -3.34 7.01
N SER A 183 -21.30 -2.40 7.17
CA SER A 183 -20.96 -1.01 7.50
C SER A 183 -20.18 -0.90 8.78
N LYS A 184 -20.58 -1.63 9.83
CA LYS A 184 -19.91 -1.60 11.13
C LYS A 184 -18.44 -1.99 11.04
N ASN A 185 -18.13 -3.10 10.36
CA ASN A 185 -16.75 -3.58 10.23
C ASN A 185 -15.87 -2.57 9.48
N VAL A 186 -16.45 -1.90 8.48
CA VAL A 186 -15.75 -0.89 7.68
C VAL A 186 -15.54 0.36 8.51
N SER A 187 -16.56 0.88 9.17
CA SER A 187 -16.44 2.03 10.08
C SER A 187 -15.34 1.82 11.13
N GLU A 188 -15.34 0.67 11.80
CA GLU A 188 -14.33 0.34 12.82
C GLU A 188 -12.93 0.19 12.23
N LEU A 189 -12.79 -0.28 10.99
CA LEU A 189 -11.51 -0.32 10.30
C LEU A 189 -11.04 1.09 9.92
N LEU A 190 -11.92 1.92 9.37
CA LEU A 190 -11.60 3.28 8.93
C LEU A 190 -11.18 4.16 10.11
N ILE A 191 -11.85 4.05 11.25
CA ILE A 191 -11.50 4.77 12.49
C ILE A 191 -10.10 4.35 12.97
N ASP A 192 -9.83 3.04 13.00
CA ASP A 192 -8.52 2.53 13.41
C ASP A 192 -7.41 3.03 12.50
N LEU A 193 -7.60 2.97 11.18
CA LEU A 193 -6.62 3.45 10.21
C LEU A 193 -6.46 4.98 10.27
N PHE A 194 -7.53 5.73 10.49
CA PHE A 194 -7.45 7.18 10.64
C PHE A 194 -6.51 7.59 11.76
N GLY A 195 -6.59 6.91 12.91
CA GLY A 195 -5.76 7.19 14.08
C GLY A 195 -4.42 6.45 14.13
N GLY A 196 -4.10 5.61 13.14
CA GLY A 196 -2.91 4.76 13.19
C GLY A 196 -2.95 3.70 14.29
N ALA A 197 -4.14 3.20 14.62
CA ALA A 197 -4.36 2.32 15.75
C ALA A 197 -3.58 1.00 15.64
N MET A 198 -3.11 0.51 16.78
CA MET A 198 -2.46 -0.79 16.90
C MET A 198 -3.49 -1.88 17.16
N SER A 199 -3.55 -2.90 16.30
CA SER A 199 -4.40 -4.07 16.55
C SER A 199 -3.62 -5.14 17.31
N LYS A 200 -4.20 -5.67 18.40
CA LYS A 200 -3.66 -6.84 19.10
C LYS A 200 -4.31 -8.11 18.54
N GLY A 201 -3.60 -8.85 17.70
CA GLY A 201 -4.03 -10.18 17.29
C GLY A 201 -3.78 -11.20 18.40
N ILE A 202 -4.80 -11.95 18.82
CA ILE A 202 -4.74 -12.96 19.89
C ILE A 202 -3.61 -13.99 19.68
N THR A 203 -3.20 -14.23 18.43
CA THR A 203 -2.15 -15.20 18.04
C THR A 203 -0.92 -14.60 17.39
N ARG A 204 -0.87 -13.29 17.10
CA ARG A 204 0.18 -12.69 16.24
C ARG A 204 0.88 -11.45 16.82
N GLY A 205 0.63 -11.12 18.09
CA GLY A 205 1.21 -9.94 18.72
C GLY A 205 0.55 -8.63 18.26
N VAL A 206 1.21 -7.51 18.55
CA VAL A 206 0.75 -6.17 18.14
C VAL A 206 1.06 -5.98 16.65
N GLN A 207 0.02 -5.81 15.82
CA GLN A 207 0.12 -5.47 14.41
C GLN A 207 -0.26 -4.00 14.22
N GLN A 208 0.71 -3.19 13.81
CA GLN A 208 0.46 -1.80 13.44
C GLN A 208 0.34 -1.72 11.90
N PRO A 209 -0.78 -1.20 11.37
CA PRO A 209 -0.91 -0.96 9.95
C PRO A 209 0.07 0.13 9.51
N ILE A 210 0.82 -0.16 8.45
CA ILE A 210 1.78 0.74 7.80
C ILE A 210 1.29 1.22 6.42
N GLY A 211 0.07 0.85 6.06
CA GLY A 211 -0.69 1.35 4.91
C GLY A 211 -2.16 1.58 5.29
N THR A 212 -2.95 2.10 4.36
CA THR A 212 -4.38 2.38 4.57
C THR A 212 -5.25 1.76 3.47
N VAL A 213 -6.56 2.02 3.52
CA VAL A 213 -7.53 1.55 2.53
C VAL A 213 -8.12 2.69 1.72
N ILE A 214 -8.63 2.34 0.54
CA ILE A 214 -9.54 3.15 -0.24
C ILE A 214 -10.82 2.32 -0.38
N ALA A 215 -11.97 2.82 0.05
CA ALA A 215 -13.19 2.04 0.05
C ALA A 215 -14.22 2.59 -0.94
N SER A 216 -15.02 1.69 -1.52
CA SER A 216 -16.30 2.00 -2.15
C SER A 216 -17.42 1.32 -1.36
N ALA A 217 -18.53 2.02 -1.13
CA ALA A 217 -19.67 1.47 -0.41
C ALA A 217 -21.00 2.01 -0.91
N ASN A 218 -22.07 1.21 -0.80
CA ASN A 218 -23.45 1.65 -1.04
C ASN A 218 -24.13 2.24 0.20
N PHE A 219 -23.39 2.41 1.30
CA PHE A 219 -23.86 2.99 2.57
C PHE A 219 -22.86 4.04 3.08
N THR A 220 -23.32 4.90 3.97
CA THR A 220 -22.44 5.85 4.65
C THR A 220 -21.69 5.13 5.79
N PRO A 221 -20.35 5.16 5.82
CA PRO A 221 -19.57 4.49 6.87
C PRO A 221 -19.66 5.12 8.27
N THR A 222 -20.63 5.98 8.54
CA THR A 222 -20.78 6.72 9.81
C THR A 222 -21.97 6.28 10.65
N ASP A 223 -22.75 5.28 10.21
CA ASP A 223 -23.97 4.85 10.90
C ASP A 223 -23.71 3.94 12.12
N SER A 224 -22.57 4.08 12.80
CA SER A 224 -22.30 3.42 14.09
C SER A 224 -22.91 4.16 15.29
N ALA A 225 -23.76 5.16 15.06
CA ALA A 225 -24.43 5.93 16.11
C ALA A 225 -25.96 6.01 15.91
N ARG A 226 -26.62 4.86 15.74
CA ARG A 226 -28.04 4.67 16.10
C ARG A 226 -28.27 3.29 16.69
#